data_AF-A0A9P8FNN9-F1
#
_entry.id   AF-A0A9P8FNN9-F1
#
_cell.length_a   1.000
_cell.length_b   1.000
_cell.length_c   1.000
_cell.angle_alpha   90.00
_cell.angle_beta   90.00
_cell.angle_gamma   90.00
#
_symmetry.space_group_name_H-M   'P 1'
#
loop_
_entity.id
_entity.type
_entity.pdbx_description
1 polymer ?
#
loop_
_entity_poly.entity_id
_entity_poly.type
_entity_poly.pdbx_seq_one_letter_code
_entity_poly.pdbx_strand_id
1 'polypeptide(L)'
;GTIFNRLLRFSDGRGYVDSAGMIVFYLLLAVFSVGVGSILGSDDFLVAFGAGYGFARDGWFSKKIKDAHLPDVTDLLLNSAMFIYLGTIMPWEAFSARDITPYVTPWRLFGFAALVLCFRRIPIMLATYKINPDIRTFREALFCGHFGPMGLGAIFLAIEARATLETGTSEPLPHPPKFSPPYSNREKAVEMLWPVICFVVMCSTFVHGLSVLGLSLASHFRRKEGERAPLLAQETDPLDGMEHERPEDMDTDHEED
;
A
#
# COMPACT_ATOMS: atom_id res chain seq x y z
N GLY A 1 -8.08 18.72 -1.01
CA GLY A 1 -6.61 18.89 -1.10
C GLY A 1 -6.19 20.33 -1.25
N THR A 2 -6.24 20.88 -2.47
CA THR A 2 -5.59 22.16 -2.83
C THR A 2 -6.05 23.37 -2.00
N ILE A 3 -7.35 23.47 -1.70
CA ILE A 3 -7.88 24.54 -0.84
C ILE A 3 -7.26 24.47 0.56
N PHE A 4 -7.19 23.28 1.15
CA PHE A 4 -6.59 23.07 2.48
C PHE A 4 -5.08 23.33 2.49
N ASN A 5 -4.36 22.99 1.42
CA ASN A 5 -2.94 23.37 1.29
C ASN A 5 -2.77 24.89 1.31
N ARG A 6 -3.59 25.62 0.54
CA ARG A 6 -3.54 27.09 0.50
C ARG A 6 -3.90 27.73 1.85
N LEU A 7 -4.88 27.18 2.56
CA LEU A 7 -5.26 27.61 3.90
C LEU A 7 -4.13 27.37 4.90
N LEU A 8 -3.49 26.20 4.85
CA LEU A 8 -2.38 25.87 5.75
C LEU A 8 -1.20 26.82 5.54
N ARG A 9 -0.84 27.11 4.28
CA ARG A 9 0.20 28.09 3.93
C ARG A 9 -0.10 29.49 4.44
N PHE A 10 -1.35 29.92 4.32
CA PHE A 10 -1.77 31.22 4.83
C PHE A 10 -1.61 31.30 6.35
N SER A 11 -1.97 30.25 7.07
CA SER A 11 -1.82 30.18 8.53
C SER A 11 -0.36 30.08 8.98
N ASP A 12 0.47 29.28 8.29
CA ASP A 12 1.92 29.19 8.52
C ASP A 12 2.62 30.54 8.25
N GLY A 13 2.27 31.22 7.15
CA GLY A 13 2.81 32.55 6.82
C GLY A 13 2.48 33.65 7.84
N ARG A 14 1.51 33.42 8.72
CA ARG A 14 1.15 34.30 9.85
C ARG A 14 1.65 33.81 11.21
N GLY A 15 2.38 32.70 11.25
CA GLY A 15 2.89 32.11 12.49
C GLY A 15 1.81 31.50 13.38
N TYR A 16 0.65 31.10 12.83
CA TYR A 16 -0.43 30.49 13.62
C TYR A 16 -0.26 28.99 13.83
N VAL A 17 0.63 28.35 13.08
CA VAL A 17 0.80 26.89 13.08
C VAL A 17 2.26 26.56 13.32
N ASP A 18 2.51 25.67 14.27
CA ASP A 18 3.81 25.08 14.55
C ASP A 18 4.00 23.74 13.80
N SER A 19 5.20 23.17 13.87
CA SER A 19 5.51 21.94 13.13
C SER A 19 4.63 20.75 13.56
N ALA A 20 4.27 20.66 14.84
CA ALA A 20 3.35 19.64 15.33
C ALA A 20 1.92 19.86 14.80
N GLY A 21 1.43 21.10 14.79
CA GLY A 21 0.13 21.47 14.25
C GLY A 21 -0.04 21.14 12.77
N MET A 22 1.02 21.20 11.97
CA MET A 22 0.97 20.80 10.56
C MET A 22 0.70 19.30 10.36
N ILE A 23 1.23 18.45 11.24
CA ILE A 23 1.00 17.00 11.19
C ILE A 23 -0.43 16.68 11.59
N VAL A 24 -0.90 17.30 12.66
CA VAL A 24 -2.30 17.16 13.11
C VAL A 24 -3.25 17.60 12.00
N PHE A 25 -2.96 18.72 11.33
CA PHE A 25 -3.76 19.18 10.20
C PHE A 25 -3.83 18.15 9.07
N TYR A 26 -2.71 17.51 8.73
CA TYR A 26 -2.68 16.45 7.72
C TYR A 26 -3.52 15.23 8.13
N LEU A 27 -3.39 14.76 9.37
CA LEU A 27 -4.20 13.65 9.89
C LEU A 27 -5.69 13.98 9.91
N LEU A 28 -6.05 15.19 10.36
CA LEU A 28 -7.43 15.68 10.36
C LEU A 28 -7.98 15.81 8.94
N LEU A 29 -7.16 16.25 7.98
CA LEU A 29 -7.56 16.32 6.58
C LEU A 29 -7.86 14.92 6.01
N ALA A 30 -7.07 13.91 6.38
CA ALA A 30 -7.34 12.52 5.99
C ALA A 30 -8.68 12.03 6.55
N VAL A 31 -8.91 12.19 7.86
CA VAL A 31 -10.18 11.80 8.52
C VAL A 31 -11.37 12.57 7.93
N PHE A 32 -11.21 13.87 7.71
CA PHE A 32 -12.23 14.72 7.10
C PHE A 32 -12.57 14.26 5.67
N SER A 33 -11.55 13.91 4.87
CA SER A 33 -11.75 13.46 3.49
C SER A 33 -12.49 12.14 3.43
N VAL A 34 -12.17 11.19 4.33
CA VAL A 34 -12.89 9.92 4.48
C VAL A 34 -14.35 10.18 4.91
N GLY A 35 -14.58 11.04 5.91
CA GLY A 35 -15.93 11.37 6.35
C GLY A 35 -16.79 12.02 5.25
N VAL A 36 -16.21 12.90 4.45
CA VAL A 36 -16.89 13.49 3.29
C VAL A 36 -17.17 12.45 2.21
N GLY A 37 -16.21 11.56 1.93
CA GLY A 37 -16.39 10.44 0.99
C GLY A 37 -17.59 9.56 1.37
N SER A 38 -17.64 9.19 2.65
CA SER A 38 -18.66 8.31 3.20
C SER A 38 -20.05 8.93 3.15
N ILE A 39 -20.17 10.22 3.50
CA ILE A 39 -21.45 10.96 3.42
C ILE A 39 -21.95 11.07 1.97
N LEU A 40 -21.03 11.22 1.00
CA LEU A 40 -21.37 11.30 -0.41
C LEU A 40 -21.68 9.94 -1.04
N GLY A 41 -21.46 8.82 -0.32
CA GLY A 41 -21.56 7.47 -0.87
C GLY A 41 -20.51 7.19 -1.95
N SER A 42 -19.38 7.89 -1.89
CA SER A 42 -18.24 7.71 -2.79
C SER A 42 -17.19 6.78 -2.17
N ASP A 43 -16.28 6.26 -2.98
CA ASP A 43 -15.13 5.50 -2.49
C ASP A 43 -14.22 6.37 -1.61
N ASP A 44 -14.15 6.03 -0.32
CA ASP A 44 -13.42 6.78 0.70
C ASP A 44 -11.92 6.84 0.43
N PHE A 45 -11.33 5.76 -0.12
CA PHE A 45 -9.91 5.72 -0.46
C PHE A 45 -9.58 6.64 -1.61
N LEU A 46 -10.42 6.66 -2.65
CA LEU A 46 -10.20 7.51 -3.81
C LEU A 46 -10.33 8.98 -3.44
N VAL A 47 -11.31 9.33 -2.60
CA VAL A 47 -11.49 10.69 -2.09
C VAL A 47 -10.29 11.09 -1.22
N ALA A 48 -9.86 10.25 -0.29
CA ALA A 48 -8.70 10.52 0.56
C ALA A 48 -7.40 10.62 -0.26
N PHE A 49 -7.20 9.74 -1.23
CA PHE A 49 -6.05 9.76 -2.14
C PHE A 49 -6.03 11.04 -2.98
N GLY A 50 -7.15 11.41 -3.60
CA GLY A 50 -7.26 12.65 -4.39
C GLY A 50 -7.06 13.89 -3.53
N ALA A 51 -7.58 13.89 -2.30
CA ALA A 51 -7.37 14.97 -1.34
C ALA A 51 -5.90 15.09 -0.95
N GLY A 52 -5.22 13.97 -0.68
CA GLY A 52 -3.79 13.89 -0.39
C GLY A 52 -2.93 14.35 -1.56
N TYR A 53 -3.18 13.84 -2.77
CA TYR A 53 -2.51 14.27 -3.99
C TYR A 53 -2.64 15.78 -4.19
N GLY A 54 -3.87 16.30 -4.14
CA GLY A 54 -4.10 17.75 -4.29
C GLY A 54 -3.51 18.59 -3.15
N PHE A 55 -3.24 17.99 -1.98
CA PHE A 55 -2.62 18.65 -0.83
C PHE A 55 -1.08 18.64 -0.91
N ALA A 56 -0.47 17.57 -1.42
CA ALA A 56 0.99 17.40 -1.47
C ALA A 56 1.60 17.67 -2.86
N ARG A 57 0.79 18.03 -3.87
CA ARG A 57 1.18 18.13 -5.28
C ARG A 57 2.44 18.94 -5.58
N ASP A 58 2.69 20.01 -4.82
CA ASP A 58 3.77 20.97 -5.09
C ASP A 58 4.99 20.79 -4.19
N GLY A 59 5.04 19.72 -3.39
CA GLY A 59 6.19 19.36 -2.56
C GLY A 59 6.50 20.30 -1.39
N TRP A 60 5.83 21.44 -1.27
CA TRP A 60 6.07 22.42 -0.19
C TRP A 60 5.86 21.82 1.20
N PHE A 61 4.76 21.08 1.38
CA PHE A 61 4.43 20.45 2.65
C PHE A 61 5.48 19.40 3.03
N SER A 62 5.88 18.56 2.07
CA SER A 62 6.92 17.55 2.25
C SER A 62 8.27 18.19 2.64
N LYS A 63 8.63 19.31 2.02
CA LYS A 63 9.87 20.05 2.37
C LYS A 63 9.82 20.63 3.78
N LYS A 64 8.67 21.19 4.19
CA LYS A 64 8.48 21.82 5.50
C LYS A 64 8.46 20.80 6.65
N ILE A 65 8.03 19.58 6.37
CA ILE A 65 7.97 18.49 7.35
C ILE A 65 9.18 17.54 7.28
N LYS A 66 10.07 17.69 6.28
CA LYS A 66 11.25 16.83 6.09
C LYS A 66 12.10 16.66 7.36
N ASP A 67 12.27 17.72 8.15
CA ASP A 67 13.06 17.66 9.39
C ASP A 67 12.27 17.12 10.59
N ALA A 68 10.94 17.11 10.49
CA ALA A 68 10.06 16.50 11.47
C ALA A 68 9.99 14.99 11.18
N HIS A 69 10.67 14.19 12.00
CA HIS A 69 10.65 12.72 11.93
C HIS A 69 9.29 12.10 12.33
N LEU A 70 8.33 12.94 12.72
CA LEU A 70 7.05 12.53 13.31
C LEU A 70 6.08 11.83 12.33
N PRO A 71 5.96 12.19 11.04
CA PRO A 71 5.14 11.42 10.09
C PRO A 71 5.69 10.01 9.89
N ASP A 72 7.01 9.85 9.79
CA ASP A 72 7.65 8.54 9.63
C ASP A 72 7.39 7.65 10.85
N VAL A 73 7.51 8.23 12.05
CA VAL A 73 7.16 7.53 13.30
C VAL A 73 5.67 7.16 13.33
N THR A 74 4.80 8.05 12.89
CA THR A 74 3.35 7.81 12.86
C THR A 74 2.99 6.70 11.88
N ASP A 75 3.55 6.74 10.67
CA ASP A 75 3.38 5.69 9.66
C ASP A 75 3.90 4.34 10.16
N LEU A 76 5.11 4.32 10.74
CA LEU A 76 5.68 3.11 11.31
C LEU A 76 4.79 2.53 12.42
N LEU A 77 4.32 3.37 13.36
CA LEU A 77 3.47 2.94 14.47
C LEU A 77 2.12 2.40 13.97
N LEU A 78 1.43 3.13 13.09
CA LEU A 78 0.13 2.71 12.55
C LEU A 78 0.24 1.45 11.71
N ASN A 79 1.21 1.38 10.79
CA ASN A 79 1.44 0.18 9.98
C ASN A 79 1.79 -1.02 10.87
N SER A 80 2.71 -0.86 11.82
CA SER A 80 3.09 -1.95 12.73
C SER A 80 1.90 -2.43 13.57
N ALA A 81 1.15 -1.51 14.17
CA ALA A 81 -0.03 -1.86 14.96
C ALA A 81 -1.07 -2.61 14.12
N MET A 82 -1.34 -2.16 12.90
CA MET A 82 -2.31 -2.78 12.01
C MET A 82 -1.84 -4.15 11.48
N PHE A 83 -0.55 -4.34 11.18
CA PHE A 83 -0.02 -5.65 10.80
C PHE A 83 0.02 -6.64 11.96
N ILE A 84 0.34 -6.17 13.17
CA ILE A 84 0.23 -7.00 14.39
C ILE A 84 -1.22 -7.42 14.58
N TYR A 85 -2.16 -6.48 14.50
CA TYR A 85 -3.60 -6.76 14.61
C TYR A 85 -4.07 -7.72 13.53
N LEU A 86 -3.68 -7.52 12.26
CA LEU A 86 -3.97 -8.46 11.19
C LEU A 86 -3.47 -9.87 11.54
N GLY A 87 -2.24 -9.97 12.05
CA GLY A 87 -1.64 -11.23 12.50
C GLY A 87 -2.47 -11.96 13.56
N THR A 88 -3.13 -11.24 14.47
CA THR A 88 -3.95 -11.85 15.52
C THR A 88 -5.31 -12.35 15.01
N ILE A 89 -5.86 -11.73 13.97
CA ILE A 89 -7.16 -12.11 13.38
C ILE A 89 -7.03 -13.06 12.18
N MET A 90 -5.82 -13.53 11.88
CA MET A 90 -5.57 -14.43 10.75
C MET A 90 -6.38 -15.72 10.89
N PRO A 91 -7.16 -16.11 9.86
CA PRO A 91 -8.09 -17.23 9.95
C PRO A 91 -7.37 -18.56 9.64
N TRP A 92 -6.43 -18.97 10.50
CA TRP A 92 -5.59 -20.16 10.28
C TRP A 92 -6.40 -21.44 10.00
N GLU A 93 -7.49 -21.63 10.73
CA GLU A 93 -8.40 -22.78 10.55
C GLU A 93 -9.21 -22.73 9.25
N ALA A 94 -9.27 -21.57 8.58
CA ALA A 94 -10.01 -21.37 7.33
C ALA A 94 -9.16 -21.59 6.08
N PHE A 95 -7.86 -21.86 6.24
CA PHE A 95 -6.97 -22.20 5.12
C PHE A 95 -7.05 -23.68 4.71
N SER A 96 -7.82 -24.48 5.45
CA SER A 96 -8.10 -25.87 5.14
C SER A 96 -9.52 -26.05 4.61
N ALA A 97 -9.74 -27.14 3.86
CA ALA A 97 -11.04 -27.41 3.26
C ALA A 97 -12.13 -27.52 4.33
N ARG A 98 -13.24 -26.80 4.10
CA ARG A 98 -14.45 -26.83 4.93
C ARG A 98 -15.64 -27.26 4.07
N ASP A 99 -16.75 -27.60 4.73
CA ASP A 99 -17.98 -28.04 4.05
C ASP A 99 -18.50 -27.01 3.02
N ILE A 100 -18.44 -25.72 3.36
CA ILE A 100 -18.86 -24.62 2.48
C ILE A 100 -17.80 -24.24 1.43
N THR A 101 -16.51 -24.38 1.76
CA THR A 101 -15.36 -23.98 0.93
C THR A 101 -14.39 -25.15 0.68
N PRO A 102 -14.82 -26.22 0.00
CA PRO A 102 -14.00 -27.43 -0.17
C PRO A 102 -12.75 -27.19 -1.03
N TYR A 103 -12.76 -26.14 -1.85
CA TYR A 103 -11.64 -25.78 -2.74
C TYR A 103 -10.57 -24.93 -2.07
N VAL A 104 -10.84 -24.38 -0.89
CA VAL A 104 -9.86 -23.62 -0.11
C VAL A 104 -8.96 -24.64 0.57
N THR A 105 -7.85 -24.97 -0.09
CA THR A 105 -6.83 -25.90 0.39
C THR A 105 -5.49 -25.21 0.38
N PRO A 106 -4.55 -25.56 1.29
CA PRO A 106 -3.27 -24.87 1.38
C PRO A 106 -2.51 -24.83 0.05
N TRP A 107 -2.47 -25.94 -0.70
CA TRP A 107 -1.78 -25.97 -2.01
C TRP A 107 -2.43 -25.13 -3.09
N ARG A 108 -3.77 -25.05 -3.12
CA ARG A 108 -4.45 -24.14 -4.05
C ARG A 108 -4.25 -22.69 -3.65
N LEU A 109 -4.22 -22.38 -2.36
CA LEU A 109 -3.92 -21.04 -1.85
C LEU A 109 -2.51 -20.59 -2.21
N PHE A 110 -1.50 -21.45 -2.01
CA PHE A 110 -0.13 -21.16 -2.44
C PHE A 110 -0.01 -20.98 -3.96
N GLY A 111 -0.64 -21.88 -4.73
CA GLY A 111 -0.67 -21.76 -6.20
C GLY A 111 -1.34 -20.47 -6.66
N PHE A 112 -2.49 -20.13 -6.07
CA PHE A 112 -3.18 -18.88 -6.36
C PHE A 112 -2.35 -17.65 -5.98
N ALA A 113 -1.76 -17.62 -4.78
CA ALA A 113 -0.90 -16.53 -4.36
C ALA A 113 0.31 -16.36 -5.30
N ALA A 114 0.96 -17.45 -5.70
CA ALA A 114 2.07 -17.42 -6.66
C ALA A 114 1.63 -16.85 -8.02
N LEU A 115 0.46 -17.26 -8.53
CA LEU A 115 -0.11 -16.71 -9.75
C LEU A 115 -0.40 -15.21 -9.61
N VAL A 116 -1.00 -14.78 -8.48
CA VAL A 116 -1.27 -13.36 -8.25
C VAL A 116 0.03 -12.55 -8.20
N LEU A 117 1.07 -13.03 -7.52
CA LEU A 117 2.35 -12.33 -7.44
C LEU A 117 3.02 -12.22 -8.82
N CYS A 118 2.97 -13.28 -9.63
CA CYS A 118 3.59 -13.28 -10.96
C CYS A 118 2.80 -12.50 -12.00
N PHE A 119 1.47 -12.55 -11.98
CA PHE A 119 0.64 -12.07 -13.09
C PHE A 119 -0.10 -10.75 -12.82
N ARG A 120 -0.25 -10.31 -11.56
CA ARG A 120 -1.04 -9.11 -11.26
C ARG A 120 -0.40 -7.82 -11.75
N ARG A 121 0.93 -7.68 -11.64
CA ARG A 121 1.65 -6.43 -11.95
C ARG A 121 2.74 -6.58 -13.00
N ILE A 122 3.54 -7.64 -12.93
CA ILE A 122 4.69 -7.82 -13.83
C ILE A 122 4.27 -7.77 -15.31
N PRO A 123 3.23 -8.49 -15.79
CA PRO A 123 2.89 -8.49 -17.21
C PRO A 123 2.43 -7.12 -17.70
N ILE A 124 1.62 -6.41 -16.92
CA ILE A 124 1.12 -5.10 -17.32
C ILE A 124 2.23 -4.06 -17.31
N MET A 125 3.13 -4.06 -16.32
CA MET A 125 4.28 -3.16 -16.27
C MET A 125 5.26 -3.42 -17.43
N LEU A 126 5.51 -4.69 -17.77
CA LEU A 126 6.33 -5.04 -18.94
C LEU A 126 5.65 -4.72 -20.28
N ALA A 127 4.33 -4.62 -20.32
CA ALA A 127 3.61 -4.19 -21.51
C ALA A 127 3.62 -2.67 -21.67
N THR A 128 3.57 -1.92 -20.56
CA THR A 128 3.43 -0.46 -20.57
C THR A 128 4.72 0.32 -20.35
N TYR A 129 5.86 -0.32 -20.01
CA TYR A 129 7.09 0.43 -19.70
C TYR A 129 7.54 1.34 -20.84
N LYS A 130 7.35 0.95 -22.11
CA LYS A 130 7.70 1.81 -23.26
C LYS A 130 6.84 3.07 -23.40
N ILE A 131 5.67 3.10 -22.76
CA ILE A 131 4.75 4.24 -22.77
C ILE A 131 5.08 5.17 -21.60
N ASN A 132 5.62 4.64 -20.51
CA ASN A 132 5.93 5.40 -19.32
C ASN A 132 7.34 6.01 -19.42
N PRO A 133 7.49 7.34 -19.51
CA PRO A 133 8.81 7.98 -19.58
C PRO A 133 9.68 7.72 -18.34
N ASP A 134 9.08 7.37 -17.20
CA ASP A 134 9.78 7.12 -15.94
C ASP A 134 10.45 5.74 -15.87
N ILE A 135 10.09 4.80 -16.76
CA ILE A 135 10.59 3.42 -16.74
C ILE A 135 11.34 3.14 -18.04
N ARG A 136 12.66 3.25 -18.00
CA ARG A 136 13.50 3.22 -19.19
C ARG A 136 13.98 1.82 -19.53
N THR A 137 14.24 1.01 -18.50
CA THR A 137 14.82 -0.33 -18.69
C THR A 137 13.86 -1.47 -18.38
N PHE A 138 14.10 -2.64 -19.01
CA PHE A 138 13.37 -3.87 -18.69
C PHE A 138 13.55 -4.28 -17.22
N ARG A 139 14.74 -4.00 -16.64
CA ARG A 139 15.04 -4.30 -15.23
C ARG A 139 14.23 -3.40 -14.30
N GLU A 140 14.14 -2.10 -14.59
CA GLU A 140 13.25 -1.19 -13.85
C GLU A 140 11.79 -1.63 -13.96
N ALA A 141 11.32 -2.00 -15.14
CA ALA A 141 9.95 -2.47 -15.32
C ALA A 141 9.65 -3.73 -14.49
N LEU A 142 10.58 -4.69 -14.45
CA LEU A 142 10.47 -5.87 -13.60
C LEU A 142 10.51 -5.50 -12.11
N PHE A 143 11.40 -4.58 -11.72
CA PHE A 143 11.54 -4.11 -10.35
C PHE A 143 10.26 -3.40 -9.87
N CYS A 144 9.76 -2.43 -10.63
CA CYS A 144 8.50 -1.73 -10.34
C CYS A 144 7.30 -2.69 -10.34
N GLY A 145 7.30 -3.69 -11.22
CA GLY A 145 6.27 -4.74 -11.24
C GLY A 145 6.30 -5.64 -10.00
N HIS A 146 7.50 -5.97 -9.51
CA HIS A 146 7.68 -6.76 -8.29
C HIS A 146 7.35 -5.96 -7.04
N PHE A 147 7.84 -4.72 -6.90
CA PHE A 147 7.64 -3.92 -5.71
C PHE A 147 6.27 -3.22 -5.71
N GLY A 148 5.25 -3.99 -5.29
CA GLY A 148 3.88 -3.53 -5.17
C GLY A 148 3.05 -4.39 -4.21
N PRO A 149 3.44 -4.50 -2.92
CA PRO A 149 2.81 -5.43 -1.99
C PRO A 149 1.31 -5.20 -1.84
N MET A 150 0.59 -6.29 -1.62
CA MET A 150 -0.79 -6.25 -1.11
C MET A 150 -0.74 -6.13 0.39
N GLY A 151 -1.49 -5.17 0.94
CA GLY A 151 -1.50 -4.87 2.36
C GLY A 151 -2.91 -4.70 2.90
N LEU A 152 -3.03 -3.88 3.94
CA LEU A 152 -4.23 -3.69 4.75
C LEU A 152 -5.44 -3.16 3.96
N GLY A 153 -5.22 -2.37 2.90
CA GLY A 153 -6.29 -1.91 2.03
C GLY A 153 -7.09 -3.05 1.39
N ALA A 154 -6.43 -4.17 1.05
CA ALA A 154 -7.12 -5.34 0.53
C ALA A 154 -7.99 -6.04 1.59
N ILE A 155 -7.56 -6.01 2.86
CA ILE A 155 -8.33 -6.56 3.99
C ILE A 155 -9.58 -5.72 4.23
N PHE A 156 -9.46 -4.39 4.20
CA PHE A 156 -10.61 -3.49 4.28
C PHE A 156 -11.62 -3.78 3.17
N LEU A 157 -11.16 -3.84 1.91
CA LEU A 157 -12.03 -4.14 0.77
C LEU A 157 -12.64 -5.54 0.85
N ALA A 158 -11.95 -6.51 1.46
CA ALA A 158 -12.51 -7.83 1.72
C ALA A 158 -13.70 -7.77 2.69
N ILE A 159 -13.59 -6.96 3.75
CA ILE A 159 -14.65 -6.75 4.74
C ILE A 159 -15.84 -6.05 4.10
N GLU A 160 -15.59 -4.99 3.33
CA GLU A 160 -16.65 -4.26 2.62
C GLU A 160 -17.33 -5.12 1.54
N ALA A 161 -16.57 -5.87 0.76
CA ALA A 161 -17.12 -6.79 -0.24
C ALA A 161 -17.97 -7.87 0.42
N ARG A 162 -17.53 -8.38 1.58
CA ARG A 162 -18.30 -9.35 2.35
C ARG A 162 -19.60 -8.73 2.88
N ALA A 163 -19.53 -7.54 3.48
CA ALA A 163 -20.69 -6.80 3.96
C ALA A 163 -21.70 -6.58 2.84
N THR A 164 -21.23 -6.07 1.69
CA THR A 164 -22.06 -5.85 0.50
C THR A 164 -22.73 -7.14 0.03
N LEU A 165 -22.00 -8.26 0.04
CA LEU A 165 -22.55 -9.57 -0.30
C LEU A 165 -23.46 -10.14 0.78
N GLU A 166 -23.48 -9.67 2.02
CA GLU A 166 -24.35 -10.17 3.09
C GLU A 166 -25.61 -9.31 3.23
N THR A 167 -25.46 -7.99 3.25
CA THR A 167 -26.53 -7.03 3.59
C THR A 167 -26.97 -6.17 2.40
N GLY A 168 -26.17 -6.12 1.33
CA GLY A 168 -26.37 -5.14 0.25
C GLY A 168 -25.84 -3.75 0.58
N THR A 169 -25.20 -3.56 1.74
CA THR A 169 -24.56 -2.31 2.17
C THR A 169 -23.11 -2.54 2.55
N SER A 170 -22.30 -1.49 2.63
CA SER A 170 -20.90 -1.58 3.08
C SER A 170 -20.73 -1.85 4.58
N GLU A 171 -21.84 -2.00 5.32
CA GLU A 171 -21.82 -2.19 6.78
C GLU A 171 -21.83 -3.68 7.15
N PRO A 172 -20.80 -4.19 7.85
CA PRO A 172 -20.74 -5.58 8.26
C PRO A 172 -21.75 -5.87 9.39
N LEU A 173 -22.27 -7.10 9.40
CA LEU A 173 -23.15 -7.56 10.47
C LEU A 173 -22.38 -7.74 11.80
N PRO A 174 -22.96 -7.38 12.96
CA PRO A 174 -22.32 -7.61 14.27
C PRO A 174 -22.01 -9.09 14.53
N HIS A 175 -22.87 -9.96 14.02
CA HIS A 175 -22.71 -11.40 14.08
C HIS A 175 -22.88 -11.95 12.66
N PRO A 176 -21.80 -12.44 12.04
CA PRO A 176 -21.90 -12.99 10.70
C PRO A 176 -22.86 -14.19 10.65
N PRO A 177 -23.65 -14.32 9.57
CA PRO A 177 -24.61 -15.40 9.45
C PRO A 177 -23.90 -16.76 9.36
N LYS A 178 -24.46 -17.77 10.02
CA LYS A 178 -24.02 -19.16 9.85
C LYS A 178 -24.85 -19.81 8.74
N PHE A 179 -24.21 -20.16 7.65
CA PHE A 179 -24.85 -20.82 6.53
C PHE A 179 -25.01 -22.32 6.79
N SER A 180 -26.15 -22.88 6.37
CA SER A 180 -26.44 -24.31 6.42
C SER A 180 -26.62 -24.88 5.01
N PRO A 181 -26.30 -26.16 4.78
CA PRO A 181 -26.53 -26.79 3.48
C PRO A 181 -28.03 -26.80 3.12
N PRO A 182 -28.38 -26.68 1.81
CA PRO A 182 -27.50 -26.54 0.66
C PRO A 182 -26.98 -25.11 0.46
N TYR A 183 -25.67 -24.97 0.24
CA TYR A 183 -25.02 -23.66 0.07
C TYR A 183 -25.22 -23.08 -1.33
N SER A 184 -25.70 -21.85 -1.39
CA SER A 184 -25.74 -21.02 -2.61
C SER A 184 -24.35 -20.52 -3.02
N ASN A 185 -24.20 -20.10 -4.28
CA ASN A 185 -22.93 -19.54 -4.78
C ASN A 185 -22.53 -18.25 -4.05
N ARG A 186 -23.52 -17.46 -3.62
CA ARG A 186 -23.31 -16.23 -2.85
C ARG A 186 -22.67 -16.52 -1.50
N GLU A 187 -23.20 -17.49 -0.76
CA GLU A 187 -22.69 -17.89 0.56
C GLU A 187 -21.28 -18.48 0.47
N LYS A 188 -21.02 -19.28 -0.56
CA LYS A 188 -19.67 -19.80 -0.85
C LYS A 188 -18.67 -18.67 -1.12
N ALA A 189 -19.07 -17.63 -1.86
CA ALA A 189 -18.22 -16.48 -2.17
C ALA A 189 -17.92 -15.65 -0.92
N VAL A 190 -18.94 -15.38 -0.09
CA VAL A 190 -18.82 -14.68 1.20
C VAL A 190 -17.79 -15.36 2.11
N GLU A 191 -17.90 -16.67 2.28
CA GLU A 191 -16.98 -17.44 3.13
C GLU A 191 -15.57 -17.63 2.54
N MET A 192 -15.40 -17.45 1.23
CA MET A 192 -14.12 -17.59 0.55
C MET A 192 -13.27 -16.31 0.60
N LEU A 193 -13.90 -15.13 0.60
CA LEU A 193 -13.24 -13.82 0.55
C LEU A 193 -12.17 -13.68 1.64
N TRP A 194 -12.55 -13.91 2.90
CA TRP A 194 -11.66 -13.71 4.04
C TRP A 194 -10.39 -14.58 4.00
N PRO A 195 -10.49 -15.94 3.95
CA PRO A 195 -9.29 -16.78 3.94
C PRO A 195 -8.41 -16.55 2.71
N VAL A 196 -9.00 -16.37 1.51
CA VAL A 196 -8.22 -16.16 0.29
C VAL A 196 -7.44 -14.85 0.34
N ILE A 197 -8.11 -13.74 0.70
CA ILE A 197 -7.46 -12.43 0.70
C ILE A 197 -6.43 -12.33 1.81
N CYS A 198 -6.74 -12.80 3.03
CA CYS A 198 -5.75 -12.85 4.12
C CYS A 198 -4.51 -13.65 3.73
N PHE A 199 -4.68 -14.80 3.07
CA PHE A 199 -3.55 -15.62 2.64
C PHE A 199 -2.69 -14.93 1.57
N VAL A 200 -3.33 -14.28 0.58
CA VAL A 200 -2.63 -13.53 -0.47
C VAL A 200 -1.88 -12.32 0.11
N VAL A 201 -2.50 -11.55 1.00
CA VAL A 201 -1.87 -10.41 1.69
C VAL A 201 -0.66 -10.87 2.51
N MET A 202 -0.81 -11.96 3.26
CA MET A 202 0.28 -12.58 4.01
C MET A 202 1.44 -12.97 3.09
N CYS A 203 1.18 -13.78 2.06
CA CYS A 203 2.22 -14.22 1.12
C CYS A 203 2.90 -13.04 0.42
N SER A 204 2.13 -12.03 -0.01
CA SER A 204 2.67 -10.83 -0.64
C SER A 204 3.57 -10.06 0.30
N THR A 205 3.12 -9.81 1.54
CA THR A 205 3.90 -9.08 2.55
C THR A 205 5.21 -9.80 2.85
N PHE A 206 5.19 -11.13 3.01
CA PHE A 206 6.40 -11.93 3.20
C PHE A 206 7.34 -11.87 1.99
N VAL A 207 6.84 -12.12 0.78
CA VAL A 207 7.67 -12.17 -0.43
C VAL A 207 8.34 -10.82 -0.68
N HIS A 208 7.59 -9.71 -0.62
CA HIS A 208 8.16 -8.39 -0.87
C HIS A 208 9.06 -7.93 0.28
N GLY A 209 8.67 -8.14 1.53
CA GLY A 209 9.50 -7.80 2.70
C GLY A 209 10.84 -8.55 2.70
N LEU A 210 10.81 -9.86 2.43
CA LEU A 210 12.03 -10.66 2.30
C LEU A 210 12.84 -10.32 1.05
N SER A 211 12.21 -9.84 -0.02
CA SER A 211 12.94 -9.39 -1.22
C SER A 211 13.81 -8.17 -0.93
N VAL A 212 13.31 -7.19 -0.17
CA VAL A 212 14.10 -6.03 0.25
C VAL A 212 15.29 -6.47 1.10
N LEU A 213 15.04 -7.33 2.09
CA LEU A 213 16.10 -7.88 2.94
C LEU A 213 17.14 -8.65 2.11
N GLY A 214 16.69 -9.48 1.17
CA GLY A 214 17.55 -10.27 0.29
C GLY A 214 18.42 -9.41 -0.62
N LEU A 215 17.87 -8.33 -1.19
CA LEU A 215 18.64 -7.36 -1.99
C LEU A 215 19.70 -6.67 -1.14
N SER A 216 19.32 -6.19 0.06
CA SER A 216 20.24 -5.54 0.99
C SER A 216 21.40 -6.46 1.39
N LEU A 217 21.12 -7.73 1.72
CA LEU A 217 22.15 -8.73 2.02
C LEU A 217 23.04 -9.02 0.81
N ALA A 218 22.45 -9.24 -0.36
CA ALA A 218 23.19 -9.55 -1.58
C ALA A 218 24.15 -8.42 -1.97
N SER A 219 23.71 -7.16 -1.83
CA SER A 219 24.53 -5.98 -2.04
C SER A 219 25.68 -5.90 -1.02
N HIS A 220 25.40 -6.12 0.26
CA HIS A 220 26.41 -6.11 1.31
C HIS A 220 27.55 -7.12 1.07
N PHE A 221 27.23 -8.34 0.60
CA PHE A 221 28.22 -9.36 0.30
C PHE A 221 28.94 -9.19 -1.05
N ARG A 222 28.33 -8.51 -2.04
CA ARG A 222 28.97 -8.21 -3.33
C ARG A 222 30.02 -7.09 -3.24
N ARG A 223 29.96 -6.23 -2.23
CA ARG A 223 30.88 -5.09 -2.05
C ARG A 223 32.17 -5.47 -1.32
N LYS A 224 33.29 -4.88 -1.75
CA LYS A 224 34.60 -4.99 -1.08
C LYS A 224 34.51 -4.39 0.33
N GLU A 225 35.33 -4.91 1.27
CA GLU A 225 35.27 -4.64 2.72
C GLU A 225 35.34 -3.16 3.16
N GLY A 226 35.59 -2.21 2.25
CA GLY A 226 35.63 -0.77 2.52
C GLY A 226 34.40 0.06 2.11
N GLU A 227 33.45 -0.49 1.34
CA GLU A 227 32.27 0.24 0.77
C GLU A 227 30.92 -0.31 1.26
N ARG A 228 30.94 -1.12 2.32
CA ARG A 228 29.75 -1.80 2.85
C ARG A 228 28.83 -0.80 3.54
N ALA A 229 27.63 -0.59 2.99
CA ALA A 229 26.56 0.11 3.68
C ALA A 229 26.12 -0.67 4.95
N PRO A 230 25.61 0.02 5.99
CA PRO A 230 25.08 -0.63 7.19
C PRO A 230 23.95 -1.61 6.84
N LEU A 231 23.95 -2.81 7.44
CA LEU A 231 23.01 -3.91 7.19
C LEU A 231 21.51 -3.56 7.38
N LEU A 232 21.21 -2.42 8.02
CA LEU A 232 19.85 -1.95 8.33
C LEU A 232 19.55 -0.54 7.79
N ALA A 233 20.47 0.05 7.01
CA ALA A 233 20.16 1.30 6.32
C ALA A 233 19.30 0.98 5.08
N GLN A 234 18.26 1.79 4.84
CA GLN A 234 17.60 1.79 3.52
C GLN A 234 18.69 2.01 2.47
N GLU A 235 18.79 1.07 1.53
CA GLU A 235 19.78 1.13 0.48
C GLU A 235 19.43 2.30 -0.43
N THR A 236 20.16 3.42 -0.29
CA THR A 236 20.01 4.60 -1.15
C THR A 236 20.82 4.49 -2.44
N ASP A 237 21.66 3.46 -2.54
CA ASP A 237 22.54 3.27 -3.69
C ASP A 237 21.80 2.60 -4.85
N PRO A 238 22.02 3.07 -6.08
CA PRO A 238 21.35 2.55 -7.25
C PRO A 238 21.66 1.08 -7.52
N LEU A 239 20.60 0.32 -7.87
CA LEU A 239 20.73 -1.08 -8.26
C LEU A 239 21.39 -1.22 -9.63
N ASP A 240 22.27 -2.22 -9.75
CA ASP A 240 23.10 -2.48 -10.93
C ASP A 240 22.28 -2.70 -12.23
N GLY A 241 22.41 -1.75 -13.18
CA GLY A 241 21.75 -1.77 -14.48
C GLY A 241 20.40 -1.07 -14.57
N MET A 242 20.11 -0.15 -13.64
CA MET A 242 19.05 0.87 -13.81
C MET A 242 19.65 2.12 -14.46
N GLU A 243 18.90 2.77 -15.35
CA GLU A 243 19.28 4.07 -15.93
C GLU A 243 18.93 5.18 -14.93
N HIS A 244 19.88 6.12 -14.76
CA HIS A 244 19.71 7.25 -13.85
C HIS A 244 19.88 8.55 -14.62
N GLU A 245 18.98 9.50 -14.36
CA GLU A 245 19.24 10.91 -14.68
C GLU A 245 20.42 11.37 -13.83
N ARG A 246 21.40 12.03 -14.48
CA ARG A 246 22.53 12.58 -13.77
C ARG A 246 22.04 13.80 -12.99
N PRO A 247 22.68 14.15 -11.86
CA PRO A 247 22.32 15.36 -11.11
C PRO A 247 22.33 16.64 -11.97
N GLU A 248 23.11 16.65 -13.05
CA GLU A 248 23.19 17.73 -14.04
C GLU A 248 21.89 17.93 -14.86
N ASP A 249 21.04 16.90 -14.96
CA ASP A 249 19.79 16.92 -15.73
C ASP A 249 18.59 17.45 -14.90
N MET A 250 18.75 17.61 -13.57
CA MET A 250 17.69 18.11 -12.66
C MET A 250 17.63 19.64 -12.58
N ASP A 251 18.71 20.34 -12.92
CA ASP A 251 18.78 21.80 -12.85
C ASP A 251 18.32 22.48 -14.15
N THR A 252 18.13 21.74 -15.25
CA THR A 252 17.79 22.31 -16.56
C THR A 252 16.28 22.50 -16.82
N ASP A 253 15.42 21.82 -16.06
CA ASP A 253 13.96 21.81 -16.33
C ASP A 253 13.17 22.89 -15.57
N HIS A 254 13.86 23.82 -14.89
CA HIS A 254 13.24 24.91 -14.13
C HIS A 254 13.71 26.33 -14.50
N GLU A 255 14.49 26.51 -15.58
CA GLU A 255 14.93 27.83 -16.05
C GLU A 255 14.31 28.30 -17.39
N GLU A 256 13.40 27.56 -18.01
CA GLU A 256 12.65 28.07 -19.18
C GLU A 256 11.13 28.04 -18.95
N ASP A 257 10.54 29.24 -19.13
CA ASP A 257 9.14 29.70 -19.08
C ASP A 257 8.49 30.13 -17.74
#